data_AF-A0A5N3VIQ0-F1
#
_entry.id   AF-A0A5N3VIQ0-F1
#
_cell.length_a   1.000
_cell.length_b   1.000
_cell.length_c   1.000
_cell.angle_alpha   90.00
_cell.angle_beta   90.00
_cell.angle_gamma   90.00
#
_symmetry.space_group_name_H-M   'P 1'
#
loop_
_entity.id
_entity.type
_entity.pdbx_description
1 polymer ?
#
loop_
_entity_poly.entity_id
_entity_poly.type
_entity_poly.pdbx_seq_one_letter_code
_entity_poly.pdbx_strand_id
1 'polypeptide(L)'
;ANYQDFQLKNLRIIEPKELTYSGDPGVETDSRMAPKVTSELLRQLRQAMRNLEYVTEPIQAYIIPSGDAHQSEYIAPCDCRRAFVSGFDGSAGTAIVTEDHAAMWTDGRYFLQAAKQMDSNWTLMKMGLKDTPTQEDWLVSVLPEGSRVGVDPLIIPTDYWKKMAKVLRSAGHHLIPVKDNLVDKIWTDRPERPCKPLITLGLDYTGISWKDKVADLRLKMAERNVVWFVVTALDEIAWLFNLRGSDVEHNPVFFSYAILGLETIMLFIDGDRIDAPIVKEHLLLDLGLEAEYRIKVLPYKSILSELKILCASLSPREKVWVSDKASYAVSEAIPKDHRCCMPYTPICIAKAVKNSAESEGMRRAHIKDAVALCELFNWLEKEVPKGGVTEISAANKAEEFRRQQADFVDLSFPTISSTGPNGAIIHYISEVFLSLNPKPLPFGSDSLAPMLPINIVHDVVKRVIPLSSETAVSVVTHPWRWWEMELGFLHGLQLQLRLAHMVLPRKSGGLRQGTEPSPPPPPIKTNDSRLLSSHFPACTLSEPFGSLLPQPINHLPVPQLAVTSGVQFSPHCHLSCI
;
A
#
# COMPACT_ATOMS: atom_id res chain seq x y z
N ALA A 1 -5.61 -34.24 40.70
CA ALA A 1 -7.02 -33.94 41.07
C ALA A 1 -7.20 -32.44 41.01
N ASN A 2 -8.08 -32.02 40.09
CA ASN A 2 -8.74 -30.72 39.94
C ASN A 2 -7.89 -29.49 39.62
N TYR A 3 -7.48 -29.34 38.34
CA TYR A 3 -7.50 -28.06 37.62
C TYR A 3 -7.37 -28.23 36.08
N GLN A 4 -7.98 -29.28 35.50
CA GLN A 4 -7.94 -29.52 34.04
C GLN A 4 -9.30 -29.86 33.39
N ASP A 5 -10.42 -29.74 34.13
CA ASP A 5 -11.69 -30.34 33.70
C ASP A 5 -12.80 -29.32 33.36
N PHE A 6 -12.45 -28.07 33.00
CA PHE A 6 -13.44 -27.00 32.77
C PHE A 6 -13.43 -26.33 31.38
N GLN A 7 -12.77 -26.90 30.37
CA GLN A 7 -12.73 -26.30 29.01
C GLN A 7 -13.08 -27.26 27.86
N LEU A 8 -13.77 -28.38 28.13
CA LEU A 8 -14.08 -29.40 27.10
C LEU A 8 -15.57 -29.74 26.93
N LYS A 9 -16.51 -28.91 27.38
CA LYS A 9 -17.96 -29.26 27.35
C LYS A 9 -18.89 -28.43 26.46
N ASN A 10 -18.42 -27.54 25.59
CA ASN A 10 -19.30 -26.76 24.70
C ASN A 10 -18.87 -26.70 23.22
N LEU A 11 -18.39 -27.81 22.65
CA LEU A 11 -18.29 -27.97 21.19
C LEU A 11 -19.35 -28.97 20.73
N ARG A 12 -20.50 -28.46 20.28
CA ARG A 12 -21.47 -29.26 19.51
C ARG A 12 -20.88 -29.48 18.13
N ILE A 13 -20.50 -30.72 17.86
CA ILE A 13 -20.18 -31.23 16.53
C ILE A 13 -21.48 -31.20 15.72
N ILE A 14 -21.51 -30.41 14.65
CA ILE A 14 -22.56 -30.48 13.63
C ILE A 14 -22.06 -31.50 12.61
N GLU A 15 -22.71 -32.67 12.55
CA GLU A 15 -22.45 -33.69 11.54
C GLU A 15 -22.87 -33.18 10.14
N PRO A 16 -22.11 -33.50 9.07
CA PRO A 16 -22.45 -33.09 7.72
C PRO A 16 -23.62 -33.95 7.21
N LYS A 17 -24.74 -33.30 6.87
CA LYS A 17 -25.83 -33.94 6.13
C LYS A 17 -25.34 -34.30 4.73
N GLU A 18 -25.45 -35.58 4.38
CA GLU A 18 -25.35 -36.08 3.02
C GLU A 18 -26.39 -35.37 2.12
N LEU A 19 -25.91 -34.59 1.17
CA LEU A 19 -26.70 -34.09 0.05
C LEU A 19 -26.40 -34.98 -1.16
N THR A 20 -27.27 -35.94 -1.40
CA THR A 20 -27.29 -36.73 -2.63
C THR A 20 -27.81 -35.86 -3.77
N TYR A 21 -26.91 -35.45 -4.68
CA TYR A 21 -27.30 -34.83 -5.95
C TYR A 21 -27.41 -35.93 -7.01
N SER A 22 -28.64 -36.28 -7.38
CA SER A 22 -28.96 -37.00 -8.61
C SER A 22 -29.47 -36.00 -9.64
N GLY A 23 -28.66 -35.70 -10.67
CA GLY A 23 -29.07 -34.81 -11.77
C GLY A 23 -27.99 -34.71 -12.85
N ASP A 24 -28.41 -34.96 -14.09
CA ASP A 24 -27.65 -34.94 -15.36
C ASP A 24 -26.91 -33.60 -15.61
N PRO A 25 -25.76 -33.57 -16.33
CA PRO A 25 -24.93 -32.38 -16.46
C PRO A 25 -25.48 -31.46 -17.57
N GLY A 26 -26.45 -30.62 -17.20
CA GLY A 26 -26.79 -29.42 -17.95
C GLY A 26 -25.76 -28.32 -17.66
N VAL A 27 -25.19 -27.73 -18.71
CA VAL A 27 -24.27 -26.58 -18.64
C VAL A 27 -24.98 -25.41 -17.95
N GLU A 28 -24.73 -25.22 -16.65
CA GLU A 28 -25.08 -23.98 -15.95
C GLU A 28 -24.21 -22.85 -16.53
N THR A 29 -24.87 -21.90 -17.17
CA THR A 29 -24.25 -20.64 -17.56
C THR A 29 -24.06 -19.80 -16.30
N ASP A 30 -22.81 -19.40 -16.08
CA ASP A 30 -22.32 -18.71 -14.89
C ASP A 30 -23.04 -17.37 -14.64
N SER A 31 -23.92 -17.35 -13.63
CA SER A 31 -24.68 -16.16 -13.22
C SER A 31 -23.84 -15.08 -12.54
N ARG A 32 -22.55 -15.32 -12.28
CA ARG A 32 -21.64 -14.33 -11.67
C ARG A 32 -20.86 -13.49 -12.68
N MET A 33 -20.98 -13.76 -13.99
CA MET A 33 -20.26 -13.03 -15.04
C MET A 33 -21.06 -11.89 -15.70
N ALA A 34 -22.32 -11.67 -15.32
CA ALA A 34 -23.06 -10.53 -15.84
C ALA A 34 -22.55 -9.22 -15.20
N PRO A 35 -22.27 -8.17 -15.99
CA PRO A 35 -21.89 -6.88 -15.43
C PRO A 35 -22.98 -6.38 -14.49
N LYS A 36 -22.59 -5.70 -13.40
CA LYS A 36 -23.54 -5.13 -12.45
C LYS A 36 -24.38 -4.07 -13.17
N VAL A 37 -25.70 -4.18 -13.11
CA VAL A 37 -26.61 -3.14 -13.62
C VAL A 37 -26.58 -1.94 -12.66
N THR A 38 -26.06 -0.82 -13.12
CA THR A 38 -25.78 0.39 -12.33
C THR A 38 -26.64 1.59 -12.71
N SER A 39 -27.54 1.46 -13.70
CA SER A 39 -28.37 2.58 -14.20
C SER A 39 -29.13 3.30 -13.09
N GLU A 40 -29.76 2.56 -12.18
CA GLU A 40 -30.52 3.15 -11.06
C GLU A 40 -29.59 3.77 -10.01
N LEU A 41 -28.44 3.15 -9.72
CA LEU A 41 -27.45 3.72 -8.79
C LEU A 41 -26.89 5.05 -9.31
N LEU A 42 -26.56 5.13 -10.60
CA LEU A 42 -26.12 6.36 -11.25
C LEU A 42 -27.22 7.43 -11.24
N ARG A 43 -28.49 7.05 -11.45
CA ARG A 43 -29.64 7.97 -11.35
C ARG A 43 -29.75 8.57 -9.94
N GLN A 44 -29.66 7.72 -8.90
CA GLN A 44 -29.72 8.16 -7.51
C GLN A 44 -28.51 9.04 -7.13
N LEU A 45 -27.31 8.67 -7.57
CA LEU A 45 -26.10 9.46 -7.32
C LEU A 45 -26.21 10.85 -7.97
N ARG A 46 -26.66 10.93 -9.22
CA ARG A 46 -26.89 12.22 -9.92
C ARG A 46 -27.98 13.06 -9.25
N GLN A 47 -28.97 12.43 -8.62
CA GLN A 47 -29.95 13.13 -7.78
C GLN A 47 -29.30 13.67 -6.50
N ALA A 48 -28.45 12.88 -5.83
CA ALA A 48 -27.72 13.30 -4.64
C ALA A 48 -26.74 14.46 -4.93
N MET A 49 -26.12 14.49 -6.11
CA MET A 49 -25.27 15.59 -6.59
C MET A 49 -26.00 16.95 -6.67
N ARG A 50 -27.34 16.95 -6.73
CA ARG A 50 -28.17 18.17 -6.78
C ARG A 50 -28.93 18.42 -5.48
N ASN A 51 -28.80 17.55 -4.48
CA ASN A 51 -29.54 17.67 -3.22
C ASN A 51 -28.91 18.72 -2.31
N LEU A 52 -29.69 19.77 -1.99
CA LEU A 52 -29.26 20.89 -1.16
C LEU A 52 -28.98 20.54 0.30
N GLU A 53 -29.37 19.33 0.75
CA GLU A 53 -28.98 18.79 2.05
C GLU A 53 -27.46 18.50 2.11
N TYR A 54 -26.85 18.08 1.00
CA TYR A 54 -25.45 17.63 0.97
C TYR A 54 -24.51 18.66 0.35
N VAL A 55 -25.01 19.48 -0.57
CA VAL A 55 -24.24 20.50 -1.28
C VAL A 55 -24.97 21.84 -1.25
N THR A 56 -24.24 22.95 -1.10
CA THR A 56 -24.87 24.29 -1.09
C THR A 56 -25.42 24.68 -2.46
N GLU A 57 -24.82 24.15 -3.52
CA GLU A 57 -25.19 24.34 -4.92
C GLU A 57 -24.94 23.02 -5.66
N PRO A 58 -25.75 22.69 -6.69
CA PRO A 58 -25.56 21.48 -7.48
C PRO A 58 -24.13 21.33 -8.03
N ILE A 59 -23.58 20.12 -7.91
CA ILE A 59 -22.29 19.76 -8.51
C ILE A 59 -22.50 19.03 -9.84
N GLN A 60 -21.67 19.32 -10.83
CA GLN A 60 -21.77 18.77 -12.19
C GLN A 60 -20.94 17.50 -12.37
N ALA A 61 -19.99 17.25 -11.47
CA ALA A 61 -19.24 16.01 -11.39
C ALA A 61 -18.99 15.59 -9.94
N TYR A 62 -18.88 14.29 -9.70
CA TYR A 62 -18.50 13.71 -8.41
C TYR A 62 -17.41 12.66 -8.59
N ILE A 63 -16.30 12.82 -7.86
CA ILE A 63 -15.14 11.93 -7.90
C ILE A 63 -15.26 10.88 -6.79
N ILE A 64 -15.06 9.62 -7.12
CA ILE A 64 -15.15 8.46 -6.23
C ILE A 64 -13.85 7.65 -6.36
N PRO A 65 -12.80 7.96 -5.57
CA PRO A 65 -11.57 7.18 -5.57
C PRO A 65 -11.78 5.81 -4.90
N SER A 66 -10.84 4.88 -5.07
CA SER A 66 -10.81 3.62 -4.32
C SER A 66 -10.42 3.79 -2.85
N GLY A 67 -9.70 4.86 -2.49
CA GLY A 67 -9.09 5.01 -1.16
C GLY A 67 -10.11 5.17 -0.02
N ASP A 68 -9.66 4.84 1.19
CA ASP A 68 -10.36 5.15 2.43
C ASP A 68 -9.79 6.43 3.10
N ALA A 69 -10.22 6.71 4.32
CA ALA A 69 -9.80 7.89 5.06
C ALA A 69 -8.30 7.87 5.48
N HIS A 70 -7.67 6.70 5.40
CA HIS A 70 -6.29 6.43 5.85
C HIS A 70 -5.35 6.07 4.70
N GLN A 71 -5.83 6.11 3.45
CA GLN A 71 -5.08 5.77 2.26
C GLN A 71 -4.60 4.31 2.31
N SER A 72 -5.44 3.41 2.86
CA SER A 72 -5.18 1.98 2.95
C SER A 72 -5.04 1.35 1.56
N GLU A 73 -4.16 0.36 1.45
CA GLU A 73 -3.95 -0.41 0.21
C GLU A 73 -5.13 -1.37 -0.07
N TYR A 74 -5.55 -2.11 0.95
CA TYR A 74 -6.77 -2.91 0.94
C TYR A 74 -7.87 -2.13 1.67
N ILE A 75 -9.08 -2.21 1.15
CA ILE A 75 -10.21 -1.37 1.58
C ILE A 75 -11.23 -2.26 2.26
N ALA A 76 -11.69 -1.88 3.45
CA ALA A 76 -12.76 -2.58 4.13
C ALA A 76 -14.06 -2.50 3.30
N PRO A 77 -14.95 -3.51 3.37
CA PRO A 77 -16.18 -3.55 2.55
C PRO A 77 -17.02 -2.27 2.62
N CYS A 78 -17.11 -1.63 3.79
CA CYS A 78 -17.85 -0.38 3.99
C CYS A 78 -17.29 0.83 3.22
N ASP A 79 -16.04 0.78 2.77
CA ASP A 79 -15.36 1.86 2.06
C ASP A 79 -15.18 1.54 0.56
N CYS A 80 -15.60 0.36 0.09
CA CYS A 80 -15.59 -0.09 -1.31
C CYS A 80 -16.64 0.62 -2.21
N ARG A 81 -16.79 1.94 -2.04
CA ARG A 81 -17.80 2.79 -2.69
C ARG A 81 -17.73 2.76 -4.21
N ARG A 82 -16.51 2.79 -4.76
CA ARG A 82 -16.28 2.69 -6.21
C ARG A 82 -16.81 1.36 -6.76
N ALA A 83 -16.55 0.25 -6.06
CA ALA A 83 -17.08 -1.05 -6.45
C ALA A 83 -18.61 -1.10 -6.36
N PHE A 84 -19.17 -0.52 -5.30
CA PHE A 84 -20.62 -0.42 -5.15
C PHE A 84 -21.28 0.31 -6.33
N VAL A 85 -20.79 1.49 -6.75
CA VAL A 85 -21.44 2.26 -7.82
C VAL A 85 -21.19 1.71 -9.23
N SER A 86 -20.11 0.97 -9.45
CA SER A 86 -19.68 0.57 -10.81
C SER A 86 -19.72 -0.93 -11.09
N GLY A 87 -19.74 -1.77 -10.06
CA GLY A 87 -19.51 -3.21 -10.19
C GLY A 87 -18.05 -3.62 -10.33
N PHE A 88 -17.15 -2.70 -10.68
CA PHE A 88 -15.72 -2.98 -10.78
C PHE A 88 -15.08 -3.06 -9.41
N ASP A 89 -14.54 -4.22 -9.03
CA ASP A 89 -14.04 -4.51 -7.68
C ASP A 89 -12.50 -4.64 -7.58
N GLY A 90 -11.75 -4.41 -8.67
CA GLY A 90 -10.28 -4.43 -8.63
C GLY A 90 -9.69 -3.46 -7.60
N SER A 91 -8.45 -3.69 -7.14
CA SER A 91 -7.92 -2.90 -6.01
C SER A 91 -7.64 -1.42 -6.34
N ALA A 92 -7.45 -1.08 -7.61
CA ALA A 92 -7.16 0.29 -8.05
C ALA A 92 -8.21 0.81 -9.05
N GLY A 93 -8.75 1.99 -8.77
CA GLY A 93 -9.58 2.72 -9.71
C GLY A 93 -10.02 4.09 -9.21
N THR A 94 -10.51 4.92 -10.11
CA THR A 94 -11.19 6.17 -9.78
C THR A 94 -12.38 6.34 -10.69
N ALA A 95 -13.58 6.34 -10.10
CA ALA A 95 -14.81 6.67 -10.79
C ALA A 95 -15.02 8.19 -10.81
N ILE A 96 -15.47 8.72 -11.93
CA ILE A 96 -15.97 10.09 -12.02
C ILE A 96 -17.34 10.03 -12.70
N VAL A 97 -18.36 10.54 -12.01
CA VAL A 97 -19.73 10.60 -12.49
C VAL A 97 -20.08 12.06 -12.75
N THR A 98 -20.49 12.37 -13.97
CA THR A 98 -21.06 13.66 -14.36
C THR A 98 -22.57 13.52 -14.57
N GLU A 99 -23.23 14.62 -14.96
CA GLU A 99 -24.64 14.59 -15.33
C GLU A 99 -24.92 13.59 -16.46
N ASP A 100 -24.01 13.51 -17.44
CA ASP A 100 -24.20 12.72 -18.67
C ASP A 100 -23.30 11.49 -18.77
N HIS A 101 -22.18 11.47 -18.05
CA HIS A 101 -21.15 10.43 -18.18
C HIS A 101 -20.88 9.71 -16.86
N ALA A 102 -20.41 8.47 -16.94
CA ALA A 102 -19.75 7.75 -15.87
C ALA A 102 -18.46 7.15 -16.44
N ALA A 103 -17.31 7.53 -15.89
CA ALA A 103 -16.01 7.12 -16.39
C ALA A 103 -15.17 6.49 -15.27
N MET A 104 -14.40 5.45 -15.61
CA MET A 104 -13.58 4.69 -14.67
C MET A 104 -12.12 4.66 -15.13
N TRP A 105 -11.24 5.31 -14.37
CA TRP A 105 -9.79 5.18 -14.57
C TRP A 105 -9.28 3.99 -13.80
N THR A 106 -8.51 3.12 -14.46
CA THR A 106 -7.73 2.07 -13.80
C THR A 106 -6.48 1.78 -14.62
N ASP A 107 -5.53 1.05 -14.06
CA ASP A 107 -4.26 0.70 -14.69
C ASP A 107 -4.31 -0.65 -15.43
N GLY A 108 -3.21 -0.98 -16.11
CA GLY A 108 -3.10 -2.14 -17.01
C GLY A 108 -3.40 -3.48 -16.37
N ARG A 109 -3.33 -3.60 -15.04
CA ARG A 109 -3.71 -4.82 -14.30
C ARG A 109 -5.19 -5.15 -14.46
N TYR A 110 -6.03 -4.14 -14.66
CA TYR A 110 -7.49 -4.25 -14.49
C TYR A 110 -8.29 -3.97 -15.76
N PHE A 111 -7.66 -3.71 -16.92
CA PHE A 111 -8.40 -3.38 -18.15
C PHE A 111 -9.44 -4.44 -18.54
N LEU A 112 -9.08 -5.73 -18.45
CA LEU A 112 -9.96 -6.83 -18.81
C LEU A 112 -11.06 -7.05 -17.75
N GLN A 113 -10.71 -6.93 -16.47
CA GLN A 113 -11.65 -7.10 -15.36
C GLN A 113 -12.70 -5.98 -15.36
N ALA A 114 -12.27 -4.72 -15.44
CA ALA A 114 -13.16 -3.57 -15.47
C ALA A 114 -14.14 -3.64 -16.66
N ALA A 115 -13.67 -4.03 -17.85
CA ALA A 115 -14.52 -4.17 -19.03
C ALA A 115 -15.59 -5.27 -18.91
N LYS A 116 -15.34 -6.30 -18.09
CA LYS A 116 -16.30 -7.40 -17.86
C LYS A 116 -17.30 -7.07 -16.75
N GLN A 117 -16.86 -6.38 -15.70
CA GLN A 117 -17.67 -6.14 -14.51
C GLN A 117 -18.57 -4.91 -14.60
N MET A 118 -18.18 -3.90 -15.39
CA MET A 118 -18.97 -2.68 -15.58
C MET A 118 -19.99 -2.85 -16.71
N ASP A 119 -21.19 -2.30 -16.54
CA ASP A 119 -22.20 -2.25 -17.59
C ASP A 119 -21.91 -1.17 -18.65
N SER A 120 -22.81 -1.04 -19.63
CA SER A 120 -22.67 -0.10 -20.75
C SER A 120 -22.82 1.38 -20.37
N ASN A 121 -23.17 1.72 -19.11
CA ASN A 121 -23.18 3.11 -18.67
C ASN A 121 -21.76 3.68 -18.45
N TRP A 122 -20.77 2.79 -18.27
CA TRP A 122 -19.42 3.18 -17.88
C TRP A 122 -18.47 3.25 -19.08
N THR A 123 -17.66 4.31 -19.11
CA THR A 123 -16.53 4.45 -20.04
C THR A 123 -15.23 4.08 -19.33
N LEU A 124 -14.56 3.03 -19.80
CA LEU A 124 -13.26 2.61 -19.28
C LEU A 124 -12.13 3.50 -19.80
N MET A 125 -11.44 4.18 -18.88
CA MET A 125 -10.30 5.06 -19.13
C MET A 125 -9.00 4.33 -18.77
N LYS A 126 -8.29 3.85 -19.79
CA LYS A 126 -7.12 2.96 -19.64
C LYS A 126 -5.84 3.73 -19.31
N MET A 127 -5.50 3.86 -18.04
CA MET A 127 -4.33 4.64 -17.60
C MET A 127 -3.01 4.10 -18.20
N GLY A 128 -2.10 5.01 -18.55
CA GLY A 128 -0.79 4.67 -19.12
C GLY A 128 -0.77 4.52 -20.64
N LEU A 129 -1.92 4.51 -21.31
CA LEU A 129 -1.98 4.64 -22.77
C LEU A 129 -1.86 6.11 -23.18
N LYS A 130 -1.20 6.35 -24.31
CA LYS A 130 -0.88 7.70 -24.81
C LYS A 130 -2.13 8.57 -25.04
N ASP A 131 -3.21 7.96 -25.50
CA ASP A 131 -4.44 8.66 -25.89
C ASP A 131 -5.47 8.77 -24.76
N THR A 132 -5.18 8.19 -23.58
CA THR A 132 -6.08 8.28 -22.43
C THR A 132 -5.88 9.63 -21.72
N PRO A 133 -6.92 10.49 -21.62
CA PRO A 133 -6.80 11.75 -20.90
C PRO A 133 -6.59 11.52 -19.41
N THR A 134 -5.92 12.48 -18.76
CA THR A 134 -5.94 12.54 -17.30
C THR A 134 -7.35 12.86 -16.80
N GLN A 135 -7.62 12.61 -15.52
CA GLN A 135 -8.93 12.83 -14.93
C GLN A 135 -9.33 14.32 -15.00
N GLU A 136 -8.37 15.19 -14.67
CA GLU A 136 -8.53 16.64 -14.73
C GLU A 136 -8.72 17.17 -16.15
N ASP A 137 -7.96 16.68 -17.14
CA ASP A 137 -8.13 17.09 -18.55
C ASP A 137 -9.47 16.62 -19.12
N TRP A 138 -9.90 15.40 -18.76
CA TRP A 138 -11.20 14.89 -19.17
C TRP A 138 -12.34 15.72 -18.58
N LEU A 139 -12.28 16.05 -17.28
CA LEU A 139 -13.26 16.91 -16.63
C LEU A 139 -13.39 18.26 -17.34
N VAL A 140 -12.27 18.92 -17.66
CA VAL A 140 -12.27 20.18 -18.41
C VAL A 140 -12.90 20.02 -19.80
N SER A 141 -12.73 18.87 -20.45
CA SER A 141 -13.29 18.64 -21.79
C SER A 141 -14.79 18.38 -21.82
N VAL A 142 -15.39 17.89 -20.73
CA VAL A 142 -16.81 17.46 -20.70
C VAL A 142 -17.70 18.37 -19.86
N LEU A 143 -17.12 19.21 -19.00
CA LEU A 143 -17.90 20.05 -18.09
C LEU A 143 -18.32 21.39 -18.70
N PRO A 144 -19.54 21.88 -18.41
CA PRO A 144 -19.95 23.25 -18.71
C PRO A 144 -19.07 24.29 -17.99
N GLU A 145 -18.97 25.50 -18.54
CA GLU A 145 -18.27 26.62 -17.90
C GLU A 145 -18.76 26.86 -16.47
N GLY A 146 -17.84 27.19 -15.56
CA GLY A 146 -18.19 27.49 -14.16
C GLY A 146 -18.58 26.28 -13.31
N SER A 147 -18.49 25.05 -13.84
CA SER A 147 -18.87 23.83 -13.13
C SER A 147 -18.16 23.61 -11.78
N ARG A 148 -18.87 22.89 -10.90
CA ARG A 148 -18.42 22.45 -9.57
C ARG A 148 -18.21 20.94 -9.59
N VAL A 149 -17.04 20.51 -9.15
CA VAL A 149 -16.64 19.11 -9.05
C VAL A 149 -16.59 18.75 -7.57
N GLY A 150 -17.47 17.86 -7.12
CA GLY A 150 -17.50 17.40 -5.73
C GLY A 150 -16.59 16.20 -5.50
N VAL A 151 -16.03 16.11 -4.30
CA VAL A 151 -15.36 14.91 -3.80
C VAL A 151 -15.40 14.89 -2.28
N ASP A 152 -15.50 13.70 -1.70
CA ASP A 152 -15.38 13.52 -0.26
C ASP A 152 -13.94 13.85 0.20
N PRO A 153 -13.75 14.89 1.04
CA PRO A 153 -12.43 15.36 1.42
C PRO A 153 -11.69 14.37 2.35
N LEU A 154 -12.37 13.41 2.97
CA LEU A 154 -11.72 12.42 3.84
C LEU A 154 -11.00 11.33 3.04
N ILE A 155 -11.41 11.05 1.80
CA ILE A 155 -10.89 9.89 1.03
C ILE A 155 -9.97 10.29 -0.14
N ILE A 156 -9.57 11.55 -0.17
CA ILE A 156 -8.69 12.11 -1.20
C ILE A 156 -7.42 12.68 -0.58
N PRO A 157 -6.23 12.25 -0.99
CA PRO A 157 -4.97 12.83 -0.55
C PRO A 157 -4.83 14.31 -0.93
N THR A 158 -4.05 15.05 -0.13
CA THR A 158 -3.87 16.49 -0.30
C THR A 158 -3.12 16.86 -1.59
N ASP A 159 -2.17 16.02 -2.02
CA ASP A 159 -1.43 16.18 -3.27
C ASP A 159 -2.34 16.02 -4.51
N TYR A 160 -3.20 15.00 -4.52
CA TYR A 160 -4.21 14.79 -5.54
C TYR A 160 -5.17 15.99 -5.59
N TRP A 161 -5.67 16.45 -4.44
CA TRP A 161 -6.55 17.61 -4.36
C TRP A 161 -5.90 18.84 -4.99
N LYS A 162 -4.65 19.15 -4.63
CA LYS A 162 -3.91 20.32 -5.16
C LYS A 162 -3.76 20.26 -6.67
N LYS A 163 -3.43 19.08 -7.22
CA LYS A 163 -3.27 18.87 -8.67
C LYS A 163 -4.59 19.11 -9.40
N MET A 164 -5.65 18.43 -8.96
CA MET A 164 -7.00 18.53 -9.54
C MET A 164 -7.55 19.96 -9.45
N ALA A 165 -7.51 20.57 -8.26
CA ALA A 165 -8.02 21.92 -8.04
C ALA A 165 -7.30 22.98 -8.88
N LYS A 166 -5.99 22.83 -9.12
CA LYS A 166 -5.20 23.76 -9.95
C LYS A 166 -5.68 23.75 -11.40
N VAL A 167 -5.86 22.57 -11.99
CA VAL A 167 -6.29 22.44 -13.40
C VAL A 167 -7.73 22.91 -13.56
N LEU A 168 -8.63 22.44 -12.68
CA LEU A 168 -10.03 22.86 -12.70
C LEU A 168 -10.18 24.38 -12.56
N ARG A 169 -9.47 25.01 -11.61
CA ARG A 169 -9.51 26.47 -11.43
C ARG A 169 -9.00 27.22 -12.65
N SER A 170 -7.96 26.71 -13.31
CA SER A 170 -7.40 27.34 -14.52
C SER A 170 -8.39 27.33 -15.70
N ALA A 171 -9.32 26.37 -15.71
CA ALA A 171 -10.42 26.27 -16.67
C ALA A 171 -11.73 26.94 -16.19
N GLY A 172 -11.72 27.64 -15.05
CA GLY A 172 -12.91 28.31 -14.49
C GLY A 172 -13.85 27.41 -13.68
N HIS A 173 -13.45 26.18 -13.37
CA HIS A 173 -14.20 25.24 -12.52
C HIS A 173 -13.72 25.25 -11.07
N HIS A 174 -14.52 24.66 -10.16
CA HIS A 174 -14.22 24.63 -8.74
C HIS A 174 -14.27 23.21 -8.18
N LEU A 175 -13.21 22.77 -7.50
CA LEU A 175 -13.21 21.54 -6.70
C LEU A 175 -13.81 21.82 -5.32
N ILE A 176 -14.88 21.13 -4.96
CA ILE A 176 -15.71 21.38 -3.79
C ILE A 176 -15.61 20.20 -2.81
N PRO A 177 -15.27 20.44 -1.53
CA PRO A 177 -15.22 19.39 -0.54
C PRO A 177 -16.65 19.10 -0.06
N VAL A 178 -17.18 17.93 -0.43
CA VAL A 178 -18.52 17.49 -0.04
C VAL A 178 -18.39 16.59 1.18
N LYS A 179 -18.77 17.09 2.36
CA LYS A 179 -18.52 16.39 3.64
C LYS A 179 -19.28 15.07 3.76
N ASP A 180 -20.52 15.05 3.30
CA ASP A 180 -21.33 13.84 3.23
C ASP A 180 -20.98 13.06 1.98
N ASN A 181 -20.47 11.84 2.15
CA ASN A 181 -20.19 10.99 0.99
C ASN A 181 -21.50 10.63 0.27
N LEU A 182 -21.63 11.06 -0.98
CA LEU A 182 -22.88 10.87 -1.74
C LEU A 182 -23.18 9.41 -2.06
N VAL A 183 -22.16 8.54 -2.11
CA VAL A 183 -22.37 7.09 -2.29
C VAL A 183 -23.02 6.49 -1.05
N ASP A 184 -22.60 6.90 0.14
CA ASP A 184 -23.14 6.39 1.40
C ASP A 184 -24.64 6.73 1.54
N LYS A 185 -25.12 7.83 0.93
CA LYS A 185 -26.54 8.23 0.94
C LYS A 185 -27.44 7.34 0.08
N ILE A 186 -26.88 6.67 -0.93
CA ILE A 186 -27.61 5.77 -1.84
C ILE A 186 -27.32 4.29 -1.57
N TRP A 187 -26.41 3.99 -0.65
CA TRP A 187 -26.02 2.64 -0.29
C TRP A 187 -26.80 2.14 0.92
N THR A 188 -28.02 1.64 0.67
CA THR A 188 -28.98 1.24 1.71
C THR A 188 -28.50 0.10 2.61
N ASP A 189 -27.75 -0.84 2.05
CA ASP A 189 -27.22 -2.05 2.69
C ASP A 189 -25.70 -1.96 2.92
N ARG A 190 -25.21 -0.73 3.14
CA ARG A 190 -23.78 -0.50 3.39
C ARG A 190 -23.31 -1.32 4.60
N PRO A 191 -22.26 -2.16 4.45
CA PRO A 191 -21.69 -2.89 5.58
C PRO A 191 -21.20 -1.95 6.67
N GLU A 192 -21.36 -2.38 7.93
CA GLU A 192 -20.77 -1.66 9.06
C GLU A 192 -19.25 -1.62 8.97
N ARG A 193 -18.64 -0.57 9.52
CA ARG A 193 -17.19 -0.47 9.61
C ARG A 193 -16.67 -1.59 10.52
N PRO A 194 -15.68 -2.39 10.09
CA PRO A 194 -15.05 -3.37 10.97
C PRO A 194 -14.51 -2.71 12.24
N CYS A 195 -14.82 -3.31 13.39
CA CYS A 195 -14.32 -2.90 14.70
C CYS A 195 -13.95 -4.16 15.48
N LYS A 196 -12.88 -4.81 15.04
CA LYS A 196 -12.40 -6.09 15.58
C LYS A 196 -11.56 -5.86 16.85
N PRO A 197 -11.36 -6.90 17.69
CA PRO A 197 -10.51 -6.83 18.88
C PRO A 197 -9.07 -6.41 18.56
N LEU A 198 -8.42 -5.78 19.54
CA LEU A 198 -7.01 -5.39 19.44
C LEU A 198 -6.12 -6.46 20.06
N ILE A 199 -4.88 -6.53 19.57
CA ILE A 199 -3.83 -7.42 20.06
C ILE A 199 -2.64 -6.55 20.49
N THR A 200 -2.05 -6.85 21.65
CA THR A 200 -0.87 -6.16 22.17
C THR A 200 0.40 -6.92 21.80
N LEU A 201 1.47 -6.18 21.50
CA LEU A 201 2.78 -6.75 21.19
C LEU A 201 3.80 -6.41 22.27
N GLY A 202 4.33 -7.45 22.93
CA GLY A 202 5.38 -7.32 23.93
C GLY A 202 6.75 -6.94 23.36
N LEU A 203 7.72 -6.69 24.25
CA LEU A 203 9.09 -6.30 23.89
C LEU A 203 9.86 -7.42 23.18
N ASP A 204 9.58 -8.69 23.47
CA ASP A 204 10.20 -9.83 22.78
C ASP A 204 9.92 -9.84 21.27
N TYR A 205 8.82 -9.21 20.87
CA TYR A 205 8.48 -8.96 19.48
C TYR A 205 9.08 -7.63 19.05
N THR A 206 8.71 -6.54 19.74
CA THR A 206 8.88 -5.17 19.23
C THR A 206 10.24 -4.54 19.49
N GLY A 207 11.01 -5.06 20.44
CA GLY A 207 12.34 -4.58 20.85
C GLY A 207 12.37 -3.23 21.56
N ILE A 208 11.30 -2.45 21.50
CA ILE A 208 11.20 -1.10 22.07
C ILE A 208 9.75 -0.80 22.49
N SER A 209 9.58 -0.15 23.65
CA SER A 209 8.26 0.16 24.20
C SER A 209 7.59 1.29 23.41
N TRP A 210 6.26 1.38 23.47
CA TRP A 210 5.54 2.50 22.85
C TRP A 210 5.91 3.84 23.50
N LYS A 211 6.24 3.85 24.80
CA LYS A 211 6.69 5.05 25.51
C LYS A 211 8.00 5.57 24.93
N ASP A 212 8.97 4.69 24.71
CA ASP A 212 10.27 5.06 24.15
C ASP A 212 10.12 5.54 22.70
N LYS A 213 9.25 4.89 21.90
CA LYS A 213 8.91 5.36 20.54
C LYS A 213 8.32 6.78 20.56
N VAL A 214 7.44 7.08 21.51
CA VAL A 214 6.87 8.42 21.69
C VAL A 214 7.94 9.42 22.14
N ALA A 215 8.86 9.02 23.02
CA ALA A 215 9.98 9.87 23.44
C ALA A 215 10.90 10.23 22.25
N ASP A 216 11.31 9.24 21.45
CA ASP A 216 12.11 9.45 20.23
C ASP A 216 11.40 10.36 19.22
N LEU A 217 10.08 10.19 19.08
CA LEU A 217 9.25 11.02 18.23
C LEU A 217 9.21 12.48 18.72
N ARG A 218 9.04 12.69 20.03
CA ARG A 218 9.03 14.01 20.65
C ARG A 218 10.37 14.73 20.53
N LEU A 219 11.50 14.01 20.62
CA LEU A 219 12.82 14.58 20.35
C LEU A 219 12.90 15.16 18.92
N LYS A 220 12.46 14.39 17.92
CA LYS A 220 12.42 14.85 16.52
C LYS A 220 11.45 16.03 16.32
N MET A 221 10.33 16.06 17.04
CA MET A 221 9.39 17.19 17.02
C MET A 221 10.03 18.46 17.59
N ALA A 222 10.72 18.34 18.74
CA ALA A 222 11.38 19.46 19.41
C ALA A 222 12.49 20.08 18.55
N GLU A 223 13.33 19.25 17.90
CA GLU A 223 14.38 19.71 16.95
C GLU A 223 13.84 20.55 15.79
N ARG A 224 12.55 20.41 15.48
CA ARG A 224 11.88 21.05 14.34
C ARG A 224 10.85 22.10 14.75
N ASN A 225 10.77 22.44 16.04
CA ASN A 225 9.77 23.36 16.60
C ASN A 225 8.33 22.98 16.24
N VAL A 226 8.03 21.68 16.28
CA VAL A 226 6.70 21.12 16.02
C VAL A 226 6.05 20.78 17.34
N VAL A 227 4.81 21.24 17.52
CA VAL A 227 4.08 21.04 18.78
C VAL A 227 3.05 19.93 18.70
N TRP A 228 2.57 19.62 17.50
CA TRP A 228 1.62 18.54 17.25
C TRP A 228 2.04 17.73 16.03
N PHE A 229 1.83 16.42 16.09
CA PHE A 229 1.96 15.54 14.94
C PHE A 229 0.69 14.69 14.80
N VAL A 230 0.04 14.79 13.64
CA VAL A 230 -1.15 14.03 13.28
C VAL A 230 -0.74 12.78 12.49
N VAL A 231 -1.06 11.61 13.03
CA VAL A 231 -0.81 10.31 12.41
C VAL A 231 -2.12 9.79 11.82
N THR A 232 -2.12 9.59 10.50
CA THR A 232 -3.29 9.10 9.74
C THR A 232 -3.10 7.69 9.20
N ALA A 233 -1.86 7.24 8.97
CA ALA A 233 -1.58 5.90 8.45
C ALA A 233 -1.78 4.84 9.54
N LEU A 234 -2.62 3.84 9.28
CA LEU A 234 -3.02 2.86 10.29
C LEU A 234 -1.85 1.99 10.78
N ASP A 235 -0.89 1.70 9.91
CA ASP A 235 0.31 0.92 10.22
C ASP A 235 1.29 1.72 11.09
N GLU A 236 1.40 3.04 10.89
CA GLU A 236 2.17 3.92 11.77
C GLU A 236 1.57 3.96 13.19
N ILE A 237 0.24 4.01 13.30
CA ILE A 237 -0.46 4.00 14.61
C ILE A 237 -0.25 2.64 15.30
N ALA A 238 -0.44 1.54 14.57
CA ALA A 238 -0.21 0.19 15.06
C ALA A 238 1.25 -0.02 15.54
N TRP A 239 2.23 0.49 14.79
CA TRP A 239 3.64 0.42 15.17
C TRP A 239 3.96 1.30 16.38
N LEU A 240 3.45 2.53 16.42
CA LEU A 240 3.74 3.48 17.49
C LEU A 240 3.26 2.95 18.86
N PHE A 241 2.04 2.40 18.89
CA PHE A 241 1.43 1.91 20.13
C PHE A 241 1.70 0.43 20.42
N ASN A 242 2.49 -0.27 19.60
CA ASN A 242 2.70 -1.72 19.72
C ASN A 242 1.37 -2.50 19.79
N LEU A 243 0.41 -2.09 18.97
CA LEU A 243 -0.91 -2.72 18.86
C LEU A 243 -1.10 -3.29 17.45
N ARG A 244 -1.97 -4.28 17.32
CA ARG A 244 -2.45 -4.82 16.04
C ARG A 244 -3.97 -4.96 16.08
N GLY A 245 -4.58 -5.02 14.91
CA GLY A 245 -6.00 -5.25 14.73
C GLY A 245 -6.26 -6.11 13.49
N SER A 246 -7.52 -6.21 13.10
CA SER A 246 -7.94 -6.95 11.90
C SER A 246 -9.13 -6.27 11.22
N ASP A 247 -9.16 -4.92 11.25
CA ASP A 247 -10.23 -4.15 10.63
C ASP A 247 -10.10 -4.10 9.10
N VAL A 248 -8.87 -4.25 8.59
CA VAL A 248 -8.56 -4.29 7.17
C VAL A 248 -8.07 -5.70 6.83
N GLU A 249 -8.65 -6.32 5.81
CA GLU A 249 -8.22 -7.64 5.37
C GLU A 249 -6.74 -7.62 5.00
N HIS A 250 -6.02 -8.67 5.40
CA HIS A 250 -4.59 -8.87 5.15
C HIS A 250 -3.61 -7.89 5.83
N ASN A 251 -4.09 -6.74 6.29
CA ASN A 251 -3.29 -5.74 7.00
C ASN A 251 -3.68 -5.74 8.48
N PRO A 252 -2.78 -6.12 9.41
CA PRO A 252 -3.12 -6.29 10.82
C PRO A 252 -3.22 -4.96 11.58
N VAL A 253 -4.10 -4.08 11.10
CA VAL A 253 -4.30 -2.70 11.55
C VAL A 253 -5.75 -2.48 12.00
N PHE A 254 -5.99 -1.34 12.65
CA PHE A 254 -7.29 -0.97 13.20
C PHE A 254 -7.60 0.49 12.89
N PHE A 255 -8.85 0.79 12.51
CA PHE A 255 -9.27 2.15 12.17
C PHE A 255 -9.08 3.09 13.35
N SER A 256 -8.16 4.03 13.18
CA SER A 256 -7.78 4.98 14.21
C SER A 256 -7.06 6.19 13.65
N TYR A 257 -7.05 7.29 14.40
CA TYR A 257 -6.11 8.40 14.22
C TYR A 257 -5.33 8.61 15.53
N ALA A 258 -4.18 9.26 15.44
CA ALA A 258 -3.48 9.75 16.63
C ALA A 258 -3.04 11.20 16.47
N ILE A 259 -3.08 11.96 17.56
CA ILE A 259 -2.45 13.28 17.66
C ILE A 259 -1.47 13.24 18.83
N LEU A 260 -0.19 13.50 18.53
CA LEU A 260 0.89 13.52 19.50
C LEU A 260 1.27 14.96 19.77
N GLY A 261 1.13 15.39 21.02
CA GLY A 261 1.69 16.63 21.54
C GLY A 261 2.96 16.38 22.34
N LEU A 262 3.63 17.46 22.74
CA LEU A 262 4.82 17.38 23.59
C LEU A 262 4.51 16.79 24.97
N GLU A 263 3.30 17.02 25.49
CA GLU A 263 2.88 16.58 26.84
C GLU A 263 1.55 15.79 26.82
N THR A 264 1.01 15.47 25.66
CA THR A 264 -0.29 14.78 25.57
C THR A 264 -0.32 13.81 24.40
N ILE A 265 -1.08 12.73 24.53
CA ILE A 265 -1.32 11.77 23.46
C ILE A 265 -2.84 11.63 23.31
N MET A 266 -3.34 11.72 22.08
CA MET A 266 -4.75 11.54 21.77
C MET A 266 -4.88 10.38 20.77
N LEU A 267 -5.65 9.36 21.13
CA LEU A 267 -5.95 8.21 20.28
C LEU A 267 -7.44 8.22 19.94
N PHE A 268 -7.76 8.34 18.65
CA PHE A 268 -9.11 8.38 18.14
C PHE A 268 -9.49 7.00 17.63
N ILE A 269 -10.32 6.28 18.37
CA ILE A 269 -10.65 4.89 18.09
C ILE A 269 -12.07 4.59 18.60
N ASP A 270 -12.83 3.82 17.83
CA ASP A 270 -14.17 3.39 18.22
C ASP A 270 -14.17 2.03 18.93
N GLY A 271 -15.22 1.82 19.73
CA GLY A 271 -15.61 0.56 20.33
C GLY A 271 -14.94 0.24 21.66
N ASP A 272 -15.58 -0.65 22.41
CA ASP A 272 -15.14 -1.13 23.73
C ASP A 272 -13.89 -2.03 23.64
N ARG A 273 -13.29 -2.17 22.45
CA ARG A 273 -12.03 -2.90 22.22
C ARG A 273 -10.85 -2.29 22.95
N ILE A 274 -10.91 -0.98 23.22
CA ILE A 274 -9.93 -0.30 24.07
C ILE A 274 -10.07 -0.70 25.54
N ASP A 275 -11.25 -1.19 25.94
CA ASP A 275 -11.54 -1.55 27.31
C ASP A 275 -11.11 -2.97 27.71
N ALA A 276 -10.60 -3.75 26.75
CA ALA A 276 -10.04 -5.06 27.05
C ALA A 276 -8.89 -4.94 28.08
N PRO A 277 -8.87 -5.73 29.17
CA PRO A 277 -7.89 -5.58 30.25
C PRO A 277 -6.43 -5.56 29.77
N ILE A 278 -6.08 -6.44 28.82
CA ILE A 278 -4.73 -6.50 28.25
C ILE A 278 -4.34 -5.22 27.51
N VAL A 279 -5.30 -4.55 26.86
CA VAL A 279 -5.09 -3.29 26.14
C VAL A 279 -4.96 -2.14 27.13
N LYS A 280 -5.82 -2.08 28.16
CA LYS A 280 -5.72 -1.07 29.23
C LYS A 280 -4.39 -1.16 29.97
N GLU A 281 -3.95 -2.37 30.28
CA GLU A 281 -2.65 -2.64 30.91
C GLU A 281 -1.51 -2.20 30.00
N HIS A 282 -1.52 -2.61 28.74
CA HIS A 282 -0.46 -2.27 27.77
C HIS A 282 -0.34 -0.76 27.51
N LEU A 283 -1.47 -0.08 27.35
CA LEU A 283 -1.54 1.37 27.15
C LEU A 283 -1.54 2.16 28.47
N LEU A 284 -1.48 1.47 29.61
CA LEU A 284 -1.37 2.03 30.94
C LEU A 284 -2.52 3.01 31.28
N LEU A 285 -3.74 2.71 30.78
CA LEU A 285 -4.90 3.63 30.84
C LEU A 285 -5.45 3.83 32.25
N ASP A 286 -5.35 2.82 33.11
CA ASP A 286 -5.88 2.84 34.49
C ASP A 286 -4.81 3.25 35.53
N LEU A 287 -3.57 3.50 35.08
CA LEU A 287 -2.45 3.84 35.96
C LEU A 287 -2.27 5.37 36.05
N GLY A 288 -1.89 5.85 37.24
CA GLY A 288 -1.49 7.24 37.47
C GLY A 288 -0.13 7.55 36.85
N LEU A 289 -0.05 7.50 35.53
CA LEU A 289 1.16 7.84 34.77
C LEU A 289 1.51 9.32 34.89
N GLU A 290 2.78 9.59 34.61
CA GLU A 290 3.27 10.93 34.25
C GLU A 290 2.38 11.51 33.14
N ALA A 291 2.02 12.79 33.28
CA ALA A 291 0.99 13.43 32.45
C ALA A 291 1.29 13.31 30.94
N GLU A 292 2.58 13.35 30.58
CA GLU A 292 3.06 13.27 29.21
C GLU A 292 2.84 11.93 28.51
N TYR A 293 2.65 10.84 29.26
CA TYR A 293 2.35 9.52 28.68
C TYR A 293 0.88 9.14 28.79
N ARG A 294 0.03 10.02 29.33
CA ARG A 294 -1.40 9.76 29.44
C ARG A 294 -2.05 9.82 28.05
N ILE A 295 -2.67 8.70 27.66
CA ILE A 295 -3.43 8.60 26.40
C ILE A 295 -4.88 9.01 26.64
N LYS A 296 -5.33 10.07 25.97
CA LYS A 296 -6.73 10.47 25.89
C LYS A 296 -7.40 9.69 24.76
N VAL A 297 -8.24 8.72 25.10
CA VAL A 297 -9.03 7.96 24.14
C VAL A 297 -10.27 8.76 23.75
N LEU A 298 -10.51 8.91 22.46
CA LEU A 298 -11.56 9.73 21.86
C LEU A 298 -12.31 8.98 20.76
N PRO A 299 -13.59 9.29 20.50
CA PRO A 299 -14.33 8.68 19.39
C PRO A 299 -13.62 8.92 18.05
N TYR A 300 -13.58 7.92 17.18
CA TYR A 300 -12.89 7.99 15.88
C TYR A 300 -13.30 9.22 15.05
N LYS A 301 -14.61 9.51 15.01
CA LYS A 301 -15.18 10.64 14.24
C LYS A 301 -14.82 12.02 14.79
N SER A 302 -14.29 12.13 16.02
CA SER A 302 -13.96 13.41 16.66
C SER A 302 -12.61 14.01 16.22
N ILE A 303 -11.85 13.31 15.38
CA ILE A 303 -10.53 13.76 14.90
C ILE A 303 -10.53 15.18 14.35
N LEU A 304 -11.48 15.52 13.46
CA LEU A 304 -11.52 16.84 12.83
C LEU A 304 -11.93 17.96 13.79
N SER A 305 -12.82 17.67 14.75
CA SER A 305 -13.24 18.67 15.74
C SER A 305 -12.13 18.95 16.75
N GLU A 306 -11.48 17.92 17.27
CA GLU A 306 -10.39 18.08 18.23
C GLU A 306 -9.17 18.74 17.57
N LEU A 307 -8.82 18.35 16.33
CA LEU A 307 -7.73 19.00 15.59
C LEU A 307 -7.99 20.50 15.37
N LYS A 308 -9.23 20.91 15.09
CA LYS A 308 -9.60 22.33 14.98
C LYS A 308 -9.47 23.08 16.30
N ILE A 309 -9.87 22.46 17.42
CA ILE A 309 -9.71 23.04 18.76
C ILE A 309 -8.23 23.27 19.06
N LEU A 310 -7.38 22.27 18.80
CA LEU A 310 -5.93 22.39 18.98
C LEU A 310 -5.32 23.47 18.09
N CYS A 311 -5.74 23.54 16.83
CA CYS A 311 -5.23 24.54 15.89
C CYS A 311 -5.64 25.97 16.26
N ALA A 312 -6.78 26.16 16.93
CA ALA A 312 -7.24 27.47 17.37
C ALA A 312 -6.39 28.07 18.50
N SER A 313 -5.67 27.23 19.26
CA SER A 313 -4.77 27.65 20.34
C SER A 313 -3.30 27.80 19.91
N LEU A 314 -2.98 27.64 18.63
CA LEU A 314 -1.59 27.74 18.15
C LEU A 314 -1.10 29.19 18.15
N SER A 315 0.11 29.38 18.65
CA SER A 315 0.88 30.60 18.48
C SER A 315 1.49 30.69 17.06
N PRO A 316 1.80 31.89 16.55
CA PRO A 316 2.16 32.10 15.13
C PRO A 316 3.33 31.25 14.58
N ARG A 317 4.26 30.81 15.44
CA ARG A 317 5.45 30.05 15.02
C ARG A 317 5.28 28.55 15.15
N GLU A 318 4.31 28.10 15.92
CA GLU A 318 4.07 26.68 16.16
C GLU A 318 3.63 25.97 14.89
N LYS A 319 4.14 24.74 14.73
CA LYS A 319 3.86 23.91 13.56
C LYS A 319 3.16 22.61 13.95
N VAL A 320 2.31 22.16 13.04
CA VAL A 320 1.64 20.86 13.10
C VAL A 320 2.17 20.01 11.95
N TRP A 321 2.76 18.87 12.29
CA TRP A 321 3.17 17.86 11.34
C TRP A 321 2.00 17.03 10.86
N VAL A 322 1.96 16.78 9.56
CA VAL A 322 0.98 15.92 8.90
C VAL A 322 1.62 15.30 7.65
N SER A 323 1.32 14.04 7.36
CA SER A 323 1.75 13.43 6.09
C SER A 323 1.14 14.16 4.89
N ASP A 324 1.87 14.30 3.79
CA ASP A 324 1.31 14.82 2.54
C ASP A 324 0.31 13.86 1.88
N LYS A 325 0.38 12.57 2.23
CA LYS A 325 -0.60 11.54 1.89
C LYS A 325 -1.90 11.66 2.69
N ALA A 326 -1.90 12.39 3.81
CA ALA A 326 -3.08 12.55 4.64
C ALA A 326 -4.26 13.12 3.82
N SER A 327 -5.46 12.72 4.21
CA SER A 327 -6.69 13.21 3.59
C SER A 327 -6.76 14.73 3.58
N TYR A 328 -7.35 15.27 2.52
CA TYR A 328 -7.55 16.70 2.39
C TYR A 328 -8.32 17.28 3.57
N ALA A 329 -9.31 16.56 4.12
CA ALA A 329 -10.05 16.99 5.30
C ALA A 329 -9.16 17.21 6.53
N VAL A 330 -8.24 16.28 6.80
CA VAL A 330 -7.32 16.37 7.94
C VAL A 330 -6.30 17.48 7.72
N SER A 331 -5.70 17.55 6.52
CA SER A 331 -4.72 18.58 6.24
C SER A 331 -5.37 19.97 6.26
N GLU A 332 -6.56 20.13 5.69
CA GLU A 332 -7.26 21.41 5.61
C GLU A 332 -7.77 21.92 6.96
N ALA A 333 -8.00 21.03 7.92
CA ALA A 333 -8.30 21.41 9.30
C ALA A 333 -7.13 22.14 10.00
N ILE A 334 -5.89 21.98 9.51
CA ILE A 334 -4.71 22.67 10.00
C ILE A 334 -4.52 23.96 9.19
N PRO A 335 -4.52 25.17 9.79
CA PRO A 335 -4.33 26.40 9.04
C PRO A 335 -3.01 26.39 8.26
N LYS A 336 -3.03 26.92 7.03
CA LYS A 336 -1.91 26.85 6.08
C LYS A 336 -0.58 27.32 6.67
N ASP A 337 -0.61 28.35 7.51
CA ASP A 337 0.59 28.92 8.12
C ASP A 337 1.21 28.03 9.20
N HIS A 338 0.43 27.14 9.81
CA HIS A 338 0.89 26.16 10.82
C HIS A 338 1.15 24.78 10.22
N ARG A 339 0.62 24.49 9.03
CA ARG A 339 0.68 23.18 8.38
C ARG A 339 2.07 22.87 7.84
N CYS A 340 2.71 21.85 8.40
CA CYS A 340 4.00 21.34 7.93
C CYS A 340 3.81 19.93 7.35
N CYS A 341 3.56 19.88 6.04
CA CYS A 341 3.41 18.62 5.30
C CYS A 341 4.77 17.95 5.08
N MET A 342 4.79 16.61 5.10
CA MET A 342 5.98 15.82 4.85
C MET A 342 5.70 14.58 3.99
N PRO A 343 6.63 14.17 3.12
CA PRO A 343 6.48 12.97 2.29
C PRO A 343 6.60 11.67 3.09
N TYR A 344 7.44 11.67 4.12
CA TYR A 344 7.65 10.54 5.02
C TYR A 344 7.64 11.02 6.46
N THR A 345 6.87 10.36 7.31
CA THR A 345 6.80 10.70 8.72
C THR A 345 8.01 10.20 9.50
N PRO A 346 8.33 10.79 10.66
CA PRO A 346 9.35 10.23 11.55
C PRO A 346 9.08 8.79 11.95
N ILE A 347 7.80 8.37 11.98
CA ILE A 347 7.38 6.99 12.25
C ILE A 347 7.69 6.11 11.04
N CYS A 348 7.30 6.53 9.82
CA CYS A 348 7.64 5.86 8.56
C CYS A 348 9.14 5.56 8.47
N ILE A 349 9.98 6.58 8.72
CA ILE A 349 11.43 6.43 8.69
C ILE A 349 11.94 5.50 9.80
N ALA A 350 11.41 5.61 11.03
CA ALA A 350 11.84 4.77 12.15
C ALA A 350 11.47 3.30 11.92
N LYS A 351 10.22 3.00 11.56
CA LYS A 351 9.75 1.63 11.31
C LYS A 351 10.38 0.99 10.09
N ALA A 352 11.00 1.77 9.19
CA ALA A 352 11.72 1.23 8.05
C ALA A 352 12.99 0.46 8.46
N VAL A 353 13.63 0.81 9.58
CA VAL A 353 14.83 0.13 10.08
C VAL A 353 14.46 -0.79 11.24
N LYS A 354 14.41 -2.11 10.97
CA LYS A 354 14.05 -3.11 12.00
C LYS A 354 15.15 -3.22 13.05
N ASN A 355 14.76 -3.22 14.32
CA ASN A 355 15.69 -3.57 15.40
C ASN A 355 15.95 -5.09 15.46
N SER A 356 16.79 -5.54 16.39
CA SER A 356 17.18 -6.95 16.50
C SER A 356 16.01 -7.87 16.84
N ALA A 357 15.07 -7.46 17.70
CA ALA A 357 13.89 -8.27 18.04
C ALA A 357 12.97 -8.43 16.82
N GLU A 358 12.69 -7.33 16.12
CA GLU A 358 11.84 -7.31 14.93
C GLU A 358 12.43 -8.15 13.80
N SER A 359 13.72 -7.96 13.51
CA SER A 359 14.42 -8.70 12.44
C SER A 359 14.60 -10.18 12.72
N GLU A 360 14.85 -10.57 13.98
CA GLU A 360 14.85 -11.98 14.37
C GLU A 360 13.43 -12.57 14.32
N GLY A 361 12.41 -11.78 14.68
CA GLY A 361 11.01 -12.12 14.46
C GLY A 361 10.69 -12.42 13.00
N MET A 362 11.17 -11.58 12.08
CA MET A 362 11.04 -11.83 10.63
C MET A 362 11.71 -13.15 10.23
N ARG A 363 12.94 -13.43 10.69
CA ARG A 363 13.65 -14.69 10.38
C ARG A 363 12.86 -15.90 10.84
N ARG A 364 12.38 -15.91 12.09
CA ARG A 364 11.54 -17.00 12.62
C ARG A 364 10.29 -17.22 11.76
N ALA A 365 9.62 -16.14 11.38
CA ALA A 365 8.43 -16.22 10.54
C ALA A 365 8.74 -16.80 9.15
N HIS A 366 9.84 -16.35 8.50
CA HIS A 366 10.26 -16.87 7.20
C HIS A 366 10.65 -18.35 7.24
N ILE A 367 11.27 -18.82 8.33
CA ILE A 367 11.58 -20.25 8.51
C ILE A 367 10.28 -21.07 8.53
N LYS A 368 9.28 -20.64 9.31
CA LYS A 368 7.96 -21.31 9.36
C LYS A 368 7.24 -21.31 8.01
N ASP A 369 7.28 -20.19 7.27
CA ASP A 369 6.67 -20.13 5.92
C ASP A 369 7.37 -21.08 4.95
N ALA A 370 8.69 -21.14 5.02
CA ALA A 370 9.48 -22.03 4.17
C ALA A 370 9.12 -23.50 4.41
N VAL A 371 8.85 -23.89 5.66
CA VAL A 371 8.34 -25.24 5.99
C VAL A 371 6.99 -25.48 5.30
N ALA A 372 6.02 -24.58 5.46
CA ALA A 372 4.71 -24.70 4.82
C ALA A 372 4.79 -24.78 3.28
N LEU A 373 5.69 -24.00 2.68
CA LEU A 373 5.93 -24.03 1.23
C LEU A 373 6.60 -25.33 0.78
N CYS A 374 7.55 -25.88 1.55
CA CYS A 374 8.14 -27.19 1.26
C CYS A 374 7.09 -28.29 1.27
N GLU A 375 6.16 -28.27 2.24
CA GLU A 375 5.04 -29.21 2.30
C GLU A 375 4.10 -29.04 1.10
N LEU A 376 3.74 -27.80 0.75
CA LEU A 376 2.93 -27.47 -0.41
C LEU A 376 3.55 -27.99 -1.71
N PHE A 377 4.83 -27.73 -1.96
CA PHE A 377 5.47 -28.13 -3.21
C PHE A 377 5.61 -29.64 -3.32
N ASN A 378 5.96 -30.32 -2.23
CA ASN A 378 5.94 -31.78 -2.19
C ASN A 378 4.52 -32.35 -2.43
N TRP A 379 3.46 -31.69 -1.94
CA TRP A 379 2.08 -32.09 -2.22
C TRP A 379 1.72 -31.85 -3.70
N LEU A 380 2.05 -30.69 -4.26
CA LEU A 380 1.78 -30.37 -5.67
C LEU A 380 2.47 -31.34 -6.62
N GLU A 381 3.76 -31.66 -6.39
CA GLU A 381 4.50 -32.62 -7.21
C GLU A 381 3.86 -34.02 -7.23
N LYS A 382 3.16 -34.40 -6.16
CA LYS A 382 2.47 -35.69 -6.05
C LYS A 382 1.05 -35.67 -6.61
N GLU A 383 0.29 -34.60 -6.37
CA GLU A 383 -1.14 -34.55 -6.70
C GLU A 383 -1.41 -34.01 -8.11
N VAL A 384 -0.60 -33.07 -8.63
CA VAL A 384 -0.81 -32.52 -9.98
C VAL A 384 -0.78 -33.61 -11.06
N PRO A 385 0.17 -34.59 -11.06
CA PRO A 385 0.18 -35.66 -12.05
C PRO A 385 -1.06 -36.58 -12.03
N LYS A 386 -1.75 -36.67 -10.89
CA LYS A 386 -2.98 -37.47 -10.74
C LYS A 386 -4.19 -36.78 -11.39
N GLY A 387 -4.08 -35.49 -11.68
CA GLY A 387 -5.18 -34.64 -12.14
C GLY A 387 -6.10 -34.20 -10.98
N GLY A 388 -6.86 -33.12 -11.20
CA GLY A 388 -7.89 -32.65 -10.26
C GLY A 388 -7.45 -31.51 -9.34
N VAL A 389 -6.17 -31.17 -9.26
CA VAL A 389 -5.74 -29.93 -8.60
C VAL A 389 -6.14 -28.74 -9.48
N THR A 390 -6.77 -27.73 -8.91
CA THR A 390 -7.14 -26.47 -9.57
C THR A 390 -6.33 -25.30 -9.00
N GLU A 391 -6.37 -24.14 -9.66
CA GLU A 391 -5.78 -22.90 -9.12
C GLU A 391 -6.28 -22.60 -7.69
N ILE A 392 -7.61 -22.69 -7.49
CA ILE A 392 -8.26 -22.48 -6.19
C ILE A 392 -7.83 -23.54 -5.18
N SER A 393 -7.83 -24.83 -5.54
CA SER A 393 -7.45 -25.86 -4.57
C SER A 393 -5.97 -25.76 -4.17
N ALA A 394 -5.09 -25.34 -5.07
CA ALA A 394 -3.69 -25.09 -4.75
C ALA A 394 -3.52 -23.89 -3.81
N ALA A 395 -4.26 -22.80 -4.02
CA ALA A 395 -4.28 -21.65 -3.11
C ALA A 395 -4.78 -22.04 -1.71
N ASN A 396 -5.90 -22.76 -1.63
CA ASN A 396 -6.46 -23.25 -0.38
C ASN A 396 -5.49 -24.19 0.34
N LYS A 397 -4.79 -25.07 -0.40
CA LYS A 397 -3.79 -25.96 0.18
C LYS A 397 -2.58 -25.20 0.72
N ALA A 398 -2.16 -24.13 0.04
CA ALA A 398 -1.08 -23.27 0.51
C ALA A 398 -1.44 -22.58 1.83
N GLU A 399 -2.68 -22.11 1.96
CA GLU A 399 -3.20 -21.56 3.21
C GLU A 399 -3.32 -22.63 4.30
N GLU A 400 -3.80 -23.83 3.97
CA GLU A 400 -3.91 -24.95 4.91
C GLU A 400 -2.56 -25.28 5.57
N PHE A 401 -1.48 -25.40 4.80
CA PHE A 401 -0.14 -25.67 5.36
C PHE A 401 0.40 -24.51 6.19
N ARG A 402 0.04 -23.26 5.85
CA ARG A 402 0.41 -22.09 6.67
C ARG A 402 -0.34 -22.03 7.99
N ARG A 403 -1.63 -22.38 8.00
CA ARG A 403 -2.45 -22.45 9.22
C ARG A 403 -1.93 -23.45 10.25
N GLN A 404 -1.13 -24.43 9.82
CA GLN A 404 -0.47 -25.38 10.72
C GLN A 404 0.76 -24.80 11.42
N GLN A 405 1.31 -23.68 10.93
CA GLN A 405 2.49 -23.05 11.52
C GLN A 405 2.11 -22.28 12.79
N ALA A 406 2.94 -22.39 13.83
CA ALA A 406 2.74 -21.67 15.08
C ALA A 406 2.66 -20.15 14.85
N ASP A 407 1.74 -19.49 15.56
CA ASP A 407 1.47 -18.06 15.49
C ASP A 407 0.94 -17.57 14.12
N PHE A 408 0.38 -18.48 13.30
CA PHE A 408 -0.35 -18.06 12.10
C PHE A 408 -1.52 -17.15 12.46
N VAL A 409 -1.60 -15.99 11.82
CA VAL A 409 -2.70 -15.03 11.98
C VAL A 409 -3.62 -15.11 10.78
N ASP A 410 -3.13 -14.68 9.63
CA ASP A 410 -3.87 -14.65 8.37
C ASP A 410 -2.90 -14.56 7.17
N LEU A 411 -3.44 -14.64 5.96
CA LEU A 411 -2.72 -14.32 4.72
C LEU A 411 -2.40 -12.83 4.63
N SER A 412 -1.23 -12.48 4.11
CA SER A 412 -0.80 -11.08 3.90
C SER A 412 -1.34 -10.43 2.63
N PHE A 413 -1.95 -11.21 1.74
CA PHE A 413 -2.77 -10.79 0.59
C PHE A 413 -3.48 -12.00 -0.03
N PRO A 414 -4.48 -11.81 -0.92
CA PRO A 414 -5.13 -12.92 -1.61
C PRO A 414 -4.13 -13.71 -2.44
N THR A 415 -4.04 -15.03 -2.20
CA THR A 415 -3.11 -15.89 -2.92
C THR A 415 -3.35 -15.83 -4.43
N ILE A 416 -2.33 -15.47 -5.20
CA ILE A 416 -2.37 -15.54 -6.65
C ILE A 416 -1.89 -16.93 -7.06
N SER A 417 -2.82 -17.79 -7.47
CA SER A 417 -2.55 -19.12 -7.98
C SER A 417 -2.99 -19.18 -9.43
N SER A 418 -2.04 -19.37 -10.35
CA SER A 418 -2.32 -19.26 -11.78
C SER A 418 -1.61 -20.32 -12.60
N THR A 419 -2.28 -20.79 -13.65
CA THR A 419 -1.73 -21.74 -14.62
C THR A 419 -1.96 -21.29 -16.05
N GLY A 420 -0.98 -21.55 -16.91
CA GLY A 420 -1.07 -21.22 -18.33
C GLY A 420 -1.32 -19.73 -18.60
N PRO A 421 -2.28 -19.35 -19.47
CA PRO A 421 -2.53 -17.95 -19.83
C PRO A 421 -2.87 -17.04 -18.64
N ASN A 422 -3.47 -17.59 -17.58
CA ASN A 422 -3.80 -16.82 -16.37
C ASN A 422 -2.53 -16.28 -15.69
N GLY A 423 -1.40 -16.98 -15.84
CA GLY A 423 -0.11 -16.54 -15.31
C GLY A 423 0.48 -15.30 -15.99
N ALA A 424 -0.13 -14.81 -17.08
CA ALA A 424 0.24 -13.54 -17.71
C ALA A 424 -0.52 -12.34 -17.11
N ILE A 425 -1.56 -12.57 -16.32
CA ILE A 425 -2.35 -11.52 -15.66
C ILE A 425 -1.74 -11.29 -14.26
N ILE A 426 -1.10 -10.13 -14.09
CA ILE A 426 -0.22 -9.86 -12.94
C ILE A 426 -0.94 -9.99 -11.59
N HIS A 427 -2.16 -9.45 -11.48
CA HIS A 427 -3.01 -9.54 -10.28
C HIS A 427 -4.22 -10.44 -10.54
N TYR A 428 -3.98 -11.62 -11.11
CA TYR A 428 -5.04 -12.59 -11.32
C TYR A 428 -5.57 -13.13 -9.99
N ILE A 429 -6.88 -13.06 -9.81
CA ILE A 429 -7.59 -13.72 -8.72
C ILE A 429 -8.41 -14.84 -9.36
N SER A 430 -8.22 -16.07 -8.88
CA SER A 430 -8.89 -17.24 -9.42
C SER A 430 -10.38 -17.22 -9.07
N GLU A 431 -11.23 -16.93 -10.05
CA GLU A 431 -12.68 -16.95 -9.90
C GLU A 431 -13.32 -18.21 -10.50
N VAL A 432 -12.52 -19.04 -11.19
CA VAL A 432 -12.99 -20.20 -11.97
C VAL A 432 -12.24 -21.48 -11.56
N PHE A 433 -12.94 -22.62 -11.55
CA PHE A 433 -12.38 -23.96 -11.36
C PHE A 433 -11.56 -24.42 -12.58
N LEU A 434 -10.43 -23.77 -12.87
CA LEU A 434 -9.49 -24.25 -13.87
C LEU A 434 -8.56 -25.30 -13.26
N SER A 435 -8.63 -26.52 -13.82
CA SER A 435 -7.73 -27.62 -13.48
C SER A 435 -6.30 -27.31 -13.92
N LEU A 436 -5.34 -27.53 -13.03
CA LEU A 436 -3.91 -27.57 -13.30
C LEU A 436 -3.67 -28.77 -14.23
N ASN A 437 -3.72 -28.49 -15.53
CA ASN A 437 -3.68 -29.52 -16.55
C ASN A 437 -2.25 -30.07 -16.75
N PRO A 438 -2.05 -31.39 -16.72
CA PRO A 438 -0.77 -32.01 -17.05
C PRO A 438 -0.52 -32.15 -18.57
N LYS A 439 -1.41 -31.65 -19.43
CA LYS A 439 -1.35 -31.90 -20.88
C LYS A 439 -0.59 -30.81 -21.66
N PRO A 440 0.37 -31.18 -22.53
CA PRO A 440 0.91 -30.28 -23.53
C PRO A 440 -0.14 -29.93 -24.61
N LEU A 441 -0.08 -28.72 -25.15
CA LEU A 441 -0.89 -28.27 -26.29
C LEU A 441 -0.66 -29.20 -27.51
N PRO A 442 -1.69 -29.50 -28.31
CA PRO A 442 -1.50 -30.21 -29.57
C PRO A 442 -0.99 -29.24 -30.64
N PHE A 443 0.33 -29.20 -30.84
CA PHE A 443 0.91 -28.75 -32.10
C PHE A 443 1.72 -29.91 -32.68
N GLY A 444 1.50 -30.18 -33.97
CA GLY A 444 2.06 -31.32 -34.68
C GLY A 444 3.59 -31.29 -34.79
N SER A 445 4.13 -32.49 -34.97
CA SER A 445 5.53 -32.86 -35.28
C SER A 445 6.57 -32.69 -34.15
N ASP A 446 7.01 -33.85 -33.64
CA ASP A 446 8.31 -34.17 -33.06
C ASP A 446 9.14 -33.01 -32.47
N SER A 447 8.83 -32.63 -31.24
CA SER A 447 9.80 -32.20 -30.21
C SER A 447 9.06 -31.92 -28.90
N LEU A 448 9.74 -32.20 -27.78
CA LEU A 448 9.27 -32.04 -26.40
C LEU A 448 8.38 -30.80 -26.18
N ALA A 449 7.11 -31.02 -25.84
CA ALA A 449 6.19 -29.94 -25.51
C ALA A 449 6.30 -29.58 -24.01
N PRO A 450 6.54 -28.32 -23.63
CA PRO A 450 6.59 -27.90 -22.22
C PRO A 450 5.18 -27.94 -21.60
N MET A 451 5.07 -28.51 -20.39
CA MET A 451 3.88 -28.33 -19.56
C MET A 451 3.75 -26.85 -19.16
N LEU A 452 2.51 -26.37 -19.00
CA LEU A 452 2.24 -24.98 -18.67
C LEU A 452 2.84 -24.62 -17.29
N PRO A 453 3.47 -23.44 -17.14
CA PRO A 453 4.04 -23.02 -15.87
C PRO A 453 2.93 -22.79 -14.85
N ILE A 454 3.14 -23.31 -13.63
CA ILE A 454 2.31 -22.97 -12.46
C ILE A 454 3.01 -21.82 -11.75
N ASN A 455 2.32 -20.69 -11.63
CA ASN A 455 2.78 -19.55 -10.84
C ASN A 455 1.92 -19.46 -9.58
N ILE A 456 2.54 -19.71 -8.43
CA ILE A 456 1.95 -19.35 -7.14
C ILE A 456 2.74 -18.14 -6.65
N VAL A 457 2.08 -16.99 -6.68
CA VAL A 457 2.61 -15.71 -6.20
C VAL A 457 2.07 -15.53 -4.78
N HIS A 458 2.97 -15.72 -3.84
CA HIS A 458 2.91 -15.12 -2.52
C HIS A 458 3.95 -14.01 -2.49
N ASP A 459 4.15 -13.36 -1.33
CA ASP A 459 5.29 -12.45 -1.19
C ASP A 459 6.60 -13.20 -1.48
N VAL A 460 6.56 -14.55 -1.47
CA VAL A 460 7.40 -15.50 -2.23
C VAL A 460 6.84 -15.76 -3.65
N VAL A 461 7.53 -15.33 -4.69
CA VAL A 461 7.21 -15.75 -6.07
C VAL A 461 8.03 -16.98 -6.46
N LYS A 462 7.35 -18.09 -6.76
CA LYS A 462 7.97 -19.24 -7.43
C LYS A 462 7.18 -19.66 -8.66
N ARG A 463 7.90 -19.84 -9.76
CA ARG A 463 7.43 -20.48 -10.98
C ARG A 463 7.91 -21.91 -10.98
N VAL A 464 6.99 -22.87 -10.97
CA VAL A 464 7.32 -24.30 -11.07
C VAL A 464 7.15 -24.72 -12.52
N ILE A 465 8.25 -25.13 -13.15
CA ILE A 465 8.29 -25.78 -14.46
C ILE A 465 8.84 -27.19 -14.22
N PRO A 466 8.12 -28.26 -14.56
CA PRO A 466 8.69 -29.60 -14.53
C PRO A 466 9.91 -29.65 -15.46
N LEU A 467 11.08 -29.96 -14.91
CA LEU A 467 12.37 -29.84 -15.60
C LEU A 467 12.42 -30.68 -16.89
N SER A 468 12.52 -29.99 -18.03
CA SER A 468 13.64 -30.20 -18.94
C SER A 468 14.14 -28.82 -19.42
N SER A 469 15.39 -28.53 -19.07
CA SER A 469 16.18 -27.32 -19.38
C SER A 469 15.90 -26.02 -18.58
N GLU A 470 17.02 -25.48 -18.13
CA GLU A 470 17.31 -24.27 -17.36
C GLU A 470 16.31 -23.11 -17.52
N THR A 471 15.85 -22.56 -16.39
CA THR A 471 15.33 -21.19 -16.36
C THR A 471 15.58 -20.55 -15.00
N ALA A 472 16.10 -19.32 -15.03
CA ALA A 472 16.39 -18.52 -13.85
C ALA A 472 15.14 -18.28 -13.00
N VAL A 473 15.27 -18.57 -11.71
CA VAL A 473 14.25 -18.34 -10.68
C VAL A 473 14.50 -16.95 -10.11
N SER A 474 13.55 -16.03 -10.26
CA SER A 474 13.56 -14.78 -9.50
C SER A 474 12.61 -14.95 -8.32
N VAL A 475 13.20 -15.06 -7.13
CA VAL A 475 12.49 -15.15 -5.86
C VAL A 475 12.55 -13.76 -5.22
N VAL A 476 11.40 -13.12 -5.05
CA VAL A 476 11.19 -12.15 -3.98
C VAL A 476 10.33 -12.88 -2.97
N THR A 477 10.68 -12.82 -1.67
CA THR A 477 10.03 -13.46 -0.50
C THR A 477 9.78 -12.42 0.60
N HIS A 478 8.53 -12.20 1.05
CA HIS A 478 8.25 -11.64 2.40
C HIS A 478 7.01 -12.25 3.11
N PRO A 479 7.10 -13.46 3.65
CA PRO A 479 6.03 -13.96 4.50
C PRO A 479 5.99 -13.26 5.87
N TRP A 480 4.77 -13.01 6.34
CA TRP A 480 4.37 -12.54 7.69
C TRP A 480 4.61 -11.05 8.02
N ARG A 481 3.54 -10.25 7.98
CA ARG A 481 3.55 -8.81 8.30
C ARG A 481 3.46 -8.48 9.80
N TRP A 482 4.13 -9.22 10.67
CA TRP A 482 4.39 -8.68 12.02
C TRP A 482 5.24 -7.39 11.95
N TRP A 483 5.99 -7.18 10.85
CA TRP A 483 7.14 -6.26 10.85
C TRP A 483 7.29 -5.23 9.71
N GLU A 484 6.52 -5.24 8.61
CA GLU A 484 6.65 -4.20 7.56
C GLU A 484 5.36 -3.84 6.80
N MET A 485 5.11 -2.53 6.66
CA MET A 485 4.28 -1.89 5.63
C MET A 485 5.04 -0.66 5.11
N GLU A 486 5.12 -0.49 3.77
CA GLU A 486 5.58 0.70 2.98
C GLU A 486 6.80 0.63 2.03
N LEU A 487 7.32 -0.53 1.57
CA LEU A 487 8.38 -0.53 0.52
C LEU A 487 7.95 -0.95 -0.90
N GLY A 488 6.64 -1.08 -1.16
CA GLY A 488 6.11 -1.58 -2.44
C GLY A 488 6.33 -0.69 -3.68
N PHE A 489 6.69 0.59 -3.53
CA PHE A 489 6.67 1.53 -4.67
C PHE A 489 8.00 1.70 -5.40
N LEU A 490 9.15 1.49 -4.75
CA LEU A 490 10.47 1.77 -5.34
C LEU A 490 11.02 0.63 -6.21
N HIS A 491 10.60 -0.62 -6.00
CA HIS A 491 11.15 -1.77 -6.73
C HIS A 491 10.45 -2.08 -8.07
N GLY A 492 9.20 -1.64 -8.26
CA GLY A 492 8.47 -1.86 -9.52
C GLY A 492 9.07 -1.15 -10.73
N LEU A 493 9.74 0.00 -10.52
CA LEU A 493 10.34 0.80 -11.59
C LEU A 493 11.72 0.25 -12.04
N GLN A 494 12.47 -0.38 -11.13
CA GLN A 494 13.79 -0.96 -11.45
C GLN A 494 13.69 -2.25 -12.30
N LEU A 495 12.56 -2.97 -12.23
CA LEU A 495 12.34 -4.18 -13.03
C LEU A 495 12.10 -3.88 -14.52
N GLN A 496 11.53 -2.70 -14.84
CA GLN A 496 11.28 -2.28 -16.23
C GLN A 496 12.57 -2.03 -17.02
N LEU A 497 13.64 -1.57 -16.37
CA LEU A 497 14.91 -1.25 -17.05
C LEU A 497 15.81 -2.47 -17.29
N ARG A 498 15.65 -3.56 -16.52
CA ARG A 498 16.47 -4.78 -16.71
C ARG A 498 15.87 -5.77 -17.71
N LEU A 499 14.54 -5.80 -17.88
CA LEU A 499 13.88 -6.68 -18.86
C LEU A 499 14.08 -6.21 -20.31
N ALA A 500 14.35 -4.92 -20.53
CA ALA A 500 14.63 -4.38 -21.87
C ALA A 500 16.02 -4.77 -22.43
N HIS A 501 16.98 -5.16 -21.57
CA HIS A 501 18.36 -5.44 -21.99
C HIS A 501 18.69 -6.92 -22.26
N MET A 502 17.72 -7.84 -22.11
CA MET A 502 17.95 -9.29 -22.29
C MET A 502 17.39 -9.89 -23.61
N VAL A 503 17.10 -9.06 -24.61
CA VAL A 503 16.78 -9.56 -25.97
C VAL A 503 17.95 -9.29 -26.90
N LEU A 504 18.93 -10.21 -26.91
CA LEU A 504 19.89 -10.35 -28.00
C LEU A 504 19.44 -11.51 -28.92
N PRO A 505 19.27 -11.30 -30.23
CA PRO A 505 18.91 -12.38 -31.14
C PRO A 505 20.13 -13.27 -31.46
N ARG A 506 19.91 -14.59 -31.43
CA ARG A 506 20.86 -15.60 -31.91
C ARG A 506 21.12 -15.43 -33.41
N LYS A 507 22.39 -15.28 -33.78
CA LYS A 507 22.88 -15.33 -35.17
C LYS A 507 22.82 -16.75 -35.71
N SER A 508 22.06 -16.98 -36.79
CA SER A 508 22.32 -18.05 -37.76
C SER A 508 23.29 -17.53 -38.83
N GLY A 509 24.32 -18.32 -39.12
CA GLY A 509 25.36 -17.99 -40.10
C GLY A 509 24.92 -18.28 -41.53
N GLY A 510 25.40 -17.47 -42.48
CA GLY A 510 25.27 -17.75 -43.91
C GLY A 510 25.60 -16.59 -44.84
N LEU A 511 26.87 -16.56 -45.29
CA LEU A 511 27.41 -16.04 -46.56
C LEU A 511 27.62 -14.53 -46.78
N ARG A 512 28.78 -14.27 -47.41
CA ARG A 512 29.50 -13.01 -47.65
C ARG A 512 29.15 -12.35 -48.98
N GLN A 513 29.28 -11.02 -49.03
CA GLN A 513 29.86 -10.12 -50.05
C GLN A 513 29.32 -8.71 -49.73
N GLY A 514 30.01 -7.56 -49.71
CA GLY A 514 31.38 -7.06 -49.94
C GLY A 514 31.28 -5.51 -50.00
N THR A 515 32.32 -4.79 -49.54
CA THR A 515 32.69 -3.35 -49.82
C THR A 515 31.68 -2.24 -49.47
N GLU A 516 31.95 -1.06 -48.87
CA GLU A 516 33.09 -0.17 -48.55
C GLU A 516 32.64 0.86 -47.44
N PRO A 517 33.53 1.62 -46.75
CA PRO A 517 33.19 2.43 -45.58
C PRO A 517 32.98 3.94 -45.86
N SER A 518 32.24 4.64 -44.99
CA SER A 518 32.01 6.10 -45.03
C SER A 518 31.99 6.71 -43.61
N PRO A 519 32.27 8.03 -43.44
CA PRO A 519 33.21 8.57 -42.43
C PRO A 519 32.54 9.21 -41.17
N PRO A 520 33.34 9.61 -40.13
CA PRO A 520 32.81 10.06 -38.84
C PRO A 520 32.42 11.55 -38.81
N PRO A 521 31.62 12.00 -37.81
CA PRO A 521 31.03 13.34 -37.78
C PRO A 521 32.02 14.42 -37.28
N PRO A 522 31.80 15.71 -37.62
CA PRO A 522 32.71 16.81 -37.28
C PRO A 522 32.46 17.44 -35.89
N PRO A 523 33.44 18.19 -35.34
CA PRO A 523 33.42 18.69 -33.97
C PRO A 523 32.76 20.07 -33.81
N ILE A 524 32.28 20.33 -32.58
CA ILE A 524 31.69 21.58 -32.11
C ILE A 524 32.80 22.63 -31.90
N LYS A 525 32.59 23.84 -32.45
CA LYS A 525 33.45 25.02 -32.24
C LYS A 525 32.96 25.87 -31.07
N THR A 526 33.91 26.25 -30.22
CA THR A 526 33.85 27.32 -29.21
C THR A 526 34.28 28.68 -29.78
N ASN A 527 34.00 29.73 -28.99
CA ASN A 527 34.46 31.13 -29.03
C ASN A 527 33.43 32.15 -29.55
N ASP A 528 33.31 33.36 -29.01
CA ASP A 528 33.56 33.93 -27.67
C ASP A 528 33.10 35.41 -27.72
N SER A 529 32.56 35.95 -26.62
CA SER A 529 32.58 37.39 -26.22
C SER A 529 31.85 38.43 -27.14
N ARG A 530 31.31 39.59 -26.72
CA ARG A 530 31.40 40.47 -25.52
C ARG A 530 30.39 41.65 -25.74
N LEU A 531 29.68 42.21 -24.75
CA LEU A 531 29.90 43.51 -24.02
C LEU A 531 28.49 44.14 -23.77
N LEU A 532 28.02 44.59 -22.59
CA LEU A 532 28.33 45.78 -21.74
C LEU A 532 27.55 45.65 -20.39
N SER A 533 28.20 45.65 -19.20
CA SER A 533 28.26 46.73 -18.15
C SER A 533 26.93 47.40 -17.75
N SER A 534 26.57 47.75 -16.51
CA SER A 534 27.16 47.70 -15.15
C SER A 534 26.18 48.43 -14.19
N HIS A 535 26.05 48.03 -12.91
CA HIS A 535 26.09 48.93 -11.72
C HIS A 535 25.75 48.20 -10.41
N PHE A 536 26.73 48.15 -9.50
CA PHE A 536 26.60 48.12 -8.04
C PHE A 536 27.85 48.82 -7.48
N PRO A 537 27.77 49.63 -6.40
CA PRO A 537 28.95 50.20 -5.76
C PRO A 537 29.45 49.35 -4.59
N ALA A 538 30.73 49.53 -4.28
CA ALA A 538 31.54 48.82 -3.30
C ALA A 538 32.04 49.78 -2.18
N CYS A 539 32.88 49.19 -1.28
CA CYS A 539 33.84 49.80 -0.32
C CYS A 539 33.37 50.01 1.14
N THR A 540 34.19 49.88 2.20
CA THR A 540 35.29 49.01 2.69
C THR A 540 35.88 49.68 3.96
N LEU A 541 36.60 48.91 4.82
CA LEU A 541 37.58 49.29 5.89
C LEU A 541 37.00 49.66 7.29
N SER A 542 37.56 49.33 8.47
CA SER A 542 38.84 48.70 8.93
C SER A 542 38.86 48.47 10.48
N GLU A 543 39.38 47.31 10.93
CA GLU A 543 40.29 46.99 12.10
C GLU A 543 40.03 47.43 13.58
N PRO A 544 40.74 46.88 14.63
CA PRO A 544 41.60 45.67 14.75
C PRO A 544 41.48 44.79 16.04
N PHE A 545 42.11 43.60 15.97
CA PHE A 545 42.81 42.73 16.95
C PHE A 545 42.56 42.74 18.48
N GLY A 546 42.41 41.52 19.03
CA GLY A 546 42.69 41.15 20.43
C GLY A 546 42.81 39.63 20.62
N SER A 547 44.03 39.14 20.86
CA SER A 547 44.45 37.75 21.06
C SER A 547 44.13 37.19 22.45
N LEU A 548 43.86 35.89 22.58
CA LEU A 548 44.33 34.99 23.67
C LEU A 548 43.93 33.52 23.40
N LEU A 549 44.94 32.64 23.31
CA LEU A 549 44.84 31.17 23.32
C LEU A 549 44.76 30.64 24.77
N PRO A 550 44.36 29.37 24.98
CA PRO A 550 45.40 28.38 25.31
C PRO A 550 45.25 26.98 24.66
N GLN A 551 46.36 26.26 24.75
CA GLN A 551 46.83 24.99 24.13
C GLN A 551 46.10 23.70 24.56
N PRO A 552 46.26 22.58 23.80
CA PRO A 552 45.71 21.26 24.10
C PRO A 552 46.62 20.38 24.99
N ILE A 553 46.02 19.45 25.75
CA ILE A 553 46.71 18.50 26.66
C ILE A 553 46.95 17.15 25.96
N ASN A 554 48.13 16.59 26.21
CA ASN A 554 48.70 15.34 25.69
C ASN A 554 48.15 14.04 26.32
N HIS A 555 48.13 12.99 25.47
CA HIS A 555 48.36 11.54 25.63
C HIS A 555 48.42 10.85 27.02
N LEU A 556 47.87 9.62 27.10
CA LEU A 556 48.57 8.35 27.45
C LEU A 556 47.67 7.10 27.13
N PRO A 557 48.23 5.86 27.02
CA PRO A 557 47.74 4.75 26.17
C PRO A 557 47.28 3.49 26.92
N VAL A 558 46.60 2.55 26.25
CA VAL A 558 46.34 1.16 26.72
C VAL A 558 46.33 0.17 25.51
N PRO A 559 46.82 -1.09 25.64
CA PRO A 559 47.62 -1.76 24.62
C PRO A 559 46.89 -2.80 23.73
N GLN A 560 47.53 -3.09 22.59
CA GLN A 560 47.23 -4.21 21.69
C GLN A 560 47.66 -5.55 22.29
N LEU A 561 46.75 -6.54 22.25
CA LEU A 561 47.06 -7.96 22.33
C LEU A 561 46.90 -8.55 20.94
N ALA A 562 48.02 -8.97 20.34
CA ALA A 562 48.06 -9.83 19.17
C ALA A 562 48.21 -11.27 19.62
N VAL A 563 47.33 -12.17 19.16
CA VAL A 563 47.64 -13.59 19.03
C VAL A 563 47.21 -14.03 17.63
N THR A 564 48.17 -14.69 17.00
CA THR A 564 48.27 -15.17 15.63
C THR A 564 47.59 -16.53 15.40
N SER A 565 46.88 -16.65 14.29
CA SER A 565 46.87 -17.81 13.35
C SER A 565 46.07 -17.37 12.12
N GLY A 566 46.66 -17.18 10.93
CA GLY A 566 47.10 -18.23 10.01
C GLY A 566 45.87 -19.06 9.60
N VAL A 567 45.22 -18.84 8.45
CA VAL A 567 45.62 -19.38 7.13
C VAL A 567 45.05 -18.54 5.97
N GLN A 568 45.81 -18.56 4.87
CA GLN A 568 45.80 -17.83 3.60
C GLN A 568 44.48 -17.81 2.79
N PHE A 569 44.18 -16.65 2.19
CA PHE A 569 43.68 -16.53 0.80
C PHE A 569 44.29 -15.28 0.15
N SER A 570 44.68 -15.39 -1.12
CA SER A 570 45.26 -14.34 -1.97
C SER A 570 44.83 -14.62 -3.43
N PRO A 571 44.83 -13.66 -4.37
CA PRO A 571 44.04 -12.42 -4.39
C PRO A 571 43.41 -12.18 -5.81
N HIS A 572 42.95 -10.95 -6.07
CA HIS A 572 42.43 -10.36 -7.33
C HIS A 572 40.90 -10.38 -7.47
N CYS A 573 40.17 -9.30 -7.77
CA CYS A 573 40.41 -7.87 -8.04
C CYS A 573 39.03 -7.19 -7.82
N HIS A 574 38.91 -6.04 -7.14
CA HIS A 574 38.81 -4.68 -7.72
C HIS A 574 37.78 -4.60 -8.88
N LEU A 575 36.78 -3.70 -8.97
CA LEU A 575 36.53 -2.32 -8.54
C LEU A 575 35.01 -2.11 -8.82
N SER A 576 34.17 -1.52 -7.96
CA SER A 576 33.83 -0.09 -7.89
C SER A 576 32.33 0.10 -8.09
N CYS A 577 31.65 0.49 -7.01
CA CYS A 577 30.32 1.09 -7.07
C CYS A 577 30.45 2.58 -7.40
N ILE A 578 29.70 3.03 -8.41
CA ILE A 578 29.09 4.36 -8.48
C ILE A 578 27.59 4.12 -8.44
#